data_AF-A0A0L0CZN8-F1
#
_entry.id   AF-A0A0L0CZN8-F1
#
_cell.length_a   1.000
_cell.length_b   1.000
_cell.length_c   1.000
_cell.angle_alpha   90.00
_cell.angle_beta   90.00
_cell.angle_gamma   90.00
#
_symmetry.space_group_name_H-M   'P 1'
#
loop_
_entity.id
_entity.type
_entity.pdbx_description
1 polymer ?
#
loop_
_entity_poly.entity_id
_entity_poly.type
_entity_poly.pdbx_seq_one_letter_code
_entity_poly.pdbx_strand_id
1 'polypeptide(L)'
;MDKLVPIVNKLQNVLSSFIRRETLSLPHIAVVGAQPVGKTPLLESLGGLSFMPKGEDIVTRTPIIIPLTNSKSDDCYCPLTYCDYDNNRVEKHIDDFFYF
;
A
#
# COMPACT_ATOMS: atom_id res chain seq x y z
N MET A 1 7.91 -1.75 -21.52
CA MET A 1 7.88 -1.31 -20.12
C MET A 1 6.69 -1.92 -19.36
N ASP A 2 5.54 -2.13 -20.01
CA ASP A 2 4.27 -2.55 -19.37
C ASP A 2 4.28 -3.91 -18.64
N LYS A 3 5.26 -4.78 -18.94
CA LYS A 3 5.38 -6.10 -18.30
C LYS A 3 6.24 -6.10 -17.03
N LEU A 4 7.04 -5.05 -16.79
CA LEU A 4 8.00 -5.05 -15.68
C LEU A 4 7.30 -4.87 -14.33
N VAL A 5 6.37 -3.92 -14.24
CA VAL A 5 5.63 -3.64 -13.00
C VAL A 5 4.87 -4.88 -12.51
N PRO A 6 4.10 -5.62 -13.33
CA PRO A 6 3.46 -6.85 -12.89
C PRO A 6 4.44 -7.94 -12.42
N ILE A 7 5.59 -8.09 -13.08
CA ILE A 7 6.62 -9.07 -12.69
C ILE A 7 7.23 -8.72 -11.35
N VAL A 8 7.59 -7.44 -11.16
CA VAL A 8 8.16 -6.95 -9.89
C VAL A 8 7.15 -7.12 -8.76
N ASN A 9 5.87 -6.77 -8.97
CA ASN A 9 4.82 -6.95 -7.96
C ASN A 9 4.62 -8.43 -7.59
N LYS A 10 4.62 -9.34 -8.57
CA LYS A 10 4.50 -10.78 -8.32
C LYS A 10 5.68 -11.30 -7.50
N LEU A 11 6.89 -10.85 -7.82
CA LEU A 11 8.10 -11.23 -7.09
C LEU A 11 8.07 -10.68 -5.66
N GLN A 12 7.68 -9.42 -5.45
CA GLN A 12 7.48 -8.83 -4.12
C GLN A 12 6.51 -9.67 -3.27
N ASN A 13 5.37 -10.08 -3.84
CA ASN A 13 4.37 -10.87 -3.14
C ASN A 13 4.92 -12.23 -2.68
N VAL A 14 5.61 -12.95 -3.56
CA VAL A 14 6.24 -14.24 -3.21
C VAL A 14 7.32 -14.04 -2.15
N LEU A 15 8.19 -13.05 -2.31
CA LEU A 15 9.28 -12.83 -1.35
C LEU A 15 8.75 -12.40 0.03
N SER A 16 7.66 -11.60 0.07
CA SER A 16 7.01 -11.19 1.32
C SER A 16 6.49 -12.36 2.16
N SER A 17 6.11 -13.47 1.53
CA SER A 17 5.60 -14.66 2.23
C SER A 17 6.68 -15.64 2.67
N PHE A 18 7.82 -15.69 1.97
CA PHE A 18 8.85 -16.70 2.22
C PHE A 18 10.06 -16.19 3.01
N ILE A 19 10.40 -14.91 2.89
CA ILE A 19 11.71 -14.43 3.33
C ILE A 19 11.56 -13.44 4.47
N ARG A 20 11.75 -13.93 5.70
CA ARG A 20 11.94 -13.06 6.88
C ARG A 20 13.35 -12.45 6.97
N ARG A 21 14.31 -12.83 6.10
CA ARG A 21 15.75 -12.59 6.36
C ARG A 21 16.70 -12.24 5.21
N GLU A 22 16.31 -12.16 3.94
CA GLU A 22 17.25 -11.78 2.87
C GLU A 22 16.68 -10.82 1.81
N THR A 23 17.60 -9.97 1.36
CA THR A 23 17.43 -8.63 0.79
C THR A 23 17.43 -8.67 -0.73
N LEU A 24 16.34 -9.09 -1.36
CA LEU A 24 16.17 -8.74 -2.77
C LEU A 24 15.67 -7.29 -2.86
N SER A 25 16.55 -6.37 -3.27
CA SER A 25 16.18 -4.97 -3.49
C SER A 25 15.34 -4.86 -4.76
N LEU A 26 14.02 -4.98 -4.62
CA LEU A 26 13.12 -4.62 -5.71
C LEU A 26 12.95 -3.10 -5.74
N PRO A 27 12.70 -2.50 -6.91
CA PRO A 27 12.47 -1.07 -6.99
C PRO A 27 11.15 -0.74 -6.31
N HIS A 28 11.22 0.13 -5.30
CA HIS A 28 10.08 0.66 -4.56
C HIS A 28 10.21 2.17 -4.44
N ILE A 29 9.06 2.86 -4.41
CA ILE A 29 9.01 4.28 -4.08
C ILE A 29 8.68 4.39 -2.59
N ALA A 30 9.55 5.03 -1.82
CA ALA A 30 9.33 5.30 -0.41
C ALA A 30 9.01 6.78 -0.20
N VAL A 31 7.95 7.06 0.57
CA VAL A 31 7.58 8.43 0.98
C VAL A 31 8.03 8.63 2.42
N VAL A 32 8.98 9.54 2.65
CA VAL A 32 9.59 9.80 3.96
C VAL A 32 9.58 11.30 4.26
N GLY A 33 9.39 11.69 5.51
CA GLY A 33 9.42 13.10 5.93
C GLY A 33 8.80 13.33 7.31
N ALA A 34 9.08 14.47 7.94
CA ALA A 34 8.51 14.84 9.24
C ALA A 34 7.00 15.10 9.18
N GLN A 35 6.25 14.85 10.24
CA GLN A 35 4.87 15.35 10.33
C GLN A 35 4.90 16.89 10.40
N PRO A 36 4.02 17.64 9.70
CA PRO A 36 2.86 17.23 8.89
C PRO A 36 3.03 17.50 7.38
N VAL A 37 4.16 17.14 6.76
CA VAL A 37 4.50 17.50 5.35
C VAL A 37 3.65 16.81 4.24
N GLY A 38 2.40 16.42 4.49
CA GLY A 38 1.48 15.99 3.44
C GLY A 38 1.75 14.62 2.81
N LYS A 39 2.50 13.74 3.50
CA LYS A 39 2.83 12.38 3.02
C LYS A 39 1.59 11.53 2.70
N THR A 40 0.61 11.57 3.60
CA THR A 40 -0.66 10.85 3.46
C THR A 40 -1.50 11.38 2.29
N PRO A 41 -1.78 12.71 2.20
CA PRO A 41 -2.47 13.28 1.02
C PRO A 41 -1.80 12.96 -0.32
N LEU A 42 -0.46 12.93 -0.38
CA LEU A 42 0.27 12.56 -1.61
C LEU A 42 -0.05 11.12 -2.04
N LEU A 43 0.00 10.17 -1.09
CA LEU A 43 -0.28 8.77 -1.35
C LEU A 43 -1.75 8.54 -1.74
N GLU A 44 -2.69 9.23 -1.09
CA GLU A 44 -4.11 9.20 -1.41
C GLU A 44 -4.38 9.77 -2.81
N SER A 45 -3.74 10.89 -3.17
CA SER A 45 -3.89 11.52 -4.49
C SER A 45 -3.35 10.67 -5.64
N LEU A 46 -2.32 9.85 -5.39
CA LEU A 46 -1.78 8.91 -6.39
C LEU A 46 -2.74 7.77 -6.69
N GLY A 47 -3.43 7.26 -5.66
CA GLY A 47 -4.42 6.20 -5.82
C GLY A 47 -5.81 6.71 -6.21
N GLY A 48 -6.08 8.00 -5.98
CA GLY A 48 -7.42 8.58 -6.10
C GLY A 48 -8.40 8.09 -5.03
N LEU A 49 -7.89 7.50 -3.94
CA LEU A 49 -8.66 6.83 -2.89
C LEU A 49 -8.26 7.34 -1.51
N SER A 50 -9.23 7.48 -0.61
CA SER A 50 -9.00 7.88 0.78
C SER A 50 -8.88 6.66 1.69
N PHE A 51 -7.69 6.08 1.81
CA PHE A 51 -7.48 4.81 2.53
C PHE A 51 -6.79 4.94 3.90
N MET A 52 -6.26 6.11 4.26
CA MET A 52 -5.49 6.27 5.50
C MET A 52 -6.38 6.71 6.66
N PRO A 53 -6.08 6.28 7.90
CA PRO A 53 -6.78 6.78 9.09
C PRO A 53 -6.64 8.31 9.21
N LYS A 54 -7.75 9.00 9.46
CA LYS A 54 -7.80 10.46 9.68
C LYS A 54 -8.06 10.75 11.15
N GLY A 55 -7.36 11.74 11.69
CA GLY A 55 -7.49 12.19 13.06
C GLY A 55 -6.35 13.13 13.44
N GLU A 56 -6.54 13.87 14.53
CA GLU A 56 -5.50 14.74 15.07
C GLU A 56 -4.33 13.89 15.62
N ASP A 57 -3.11 14.30 15.30
CA ASP A 57 -1.86 13.63 15.70
C ASP A 57 -1.73 12.14 15.31
N ILE A 58 -2.48 11.68 14.31
CA ILE A 58 -2.27 10.34 13.75
C ILE A 58 -0.98 10.30 12.94
N VAL A 59 -0.10 9.36 13.32
CA VAL A 59 1.12 9.03 12.59
C VAL A 59 1.05 7.61 12.04
N THR A 60 1.67 7.39 10.88
CA THR A 60 1.89 6.05 10.34
C THR A 60 2.90 5.31 11.22
N ARG A 61 2.40 4.46 12.15
CA ARG A 61 3.24 3.72 13.13
C ARG A 61 3.84 2.42 12.59
N THR A 62 3.36 1.97 11.43
CA THR A 62 3.77 0.72 10.79
C THR A 62 4.06 1.00 9.32
N PRO A 63 5.11 0.40 8.71
CA PRO A 63 5.34 0.49 7.27
C PRO A 63 4.11 0.02 6.48
N ILE A 64 3.70 0.79 5.48
CA ILE A 64 2.55 0.48 4.62
C ILE A 64 3.06 0.30 3.20
N ILE A 65 2.67 -0.81 2.57
CA ILE A 65 3.03 -1.14 1.19
C ILE A 65 1.76 -0.99 0.35
N ILE A 66 1.81 -0.15 -0.67
CA ILE A 66 0.68 0.14 -1.57
C ILE A 66 1.07 -0.33 -2.98
N PRO A 67 0.62 -1.51 -3.42
CA PRO A 67 0.82 -1.95 -4.78
C PRO A 67 -0.14 -1.22 -5.71
N LEU A 68 0.39 -0.40 -6.62
CA LEU A 68 -0.40 0.23 -7.68
C LEU A 68 -0.41 -0.67 -8.92
N THR A 69 -1.59 -1.10 -9.33
CA THR A 69 -1.80 -1.89 -10.54
C THR A 69 -2.85 -1.23 -11.43
N ASN A 70 -2.49 -0.94 -12.68
CA ASN A 70 -3.45 -0.45 -13.65
C ASN A 70 -4.43 -1.58 -14.01
N SER A 71 -5.72 -1.39 -13.73
CA SER A 71 -6.79 -2.25 -14.20
C SER A 71 -7.67 -1.48 -15.19
N LYS A 72 -8.20 -2.20 -16.19
CA LYS A 72 -9.23 -1.68 -17.11
C LYS A 72 -10.65 -2.03 -16.64
N SER A 73 -10.80 -2.69 -15.50
CA SER A 73 -12.09 -2.99 -14.89
C SER A 73 -12.64 -1.75 -14.20
N ASP A 74 -13.95 -1.55 -14.29
CA ASP A 74 -14.65 -0.53 -13.51
C ASP A 74 -14.62 -0.86 -12.00
N ASP A 75 -14.40 -2.14 -11.65
CA ASP A 75 -14.09 -2.59 -10.30
C ASP A 75 -12.61 -2.29 -9.99
N CYS A 76 -12.30 -1.05 -9.65
CA CYS A 76 -10.98 -0.64 -9.15
C CYS A 76 -11.00 -0.54 -7.64
N TYR A 77 -10.18 -1.36 -6.97
CA TYR A 77 -10.00 -1.35 -5.52
C TYR A 77 -8.53 -1.30 -5.14
N CYS A 78 -8.22 -0.75 -3.97
CA CYS A 78 -6.88 -0.80 -3.39
C CYS A 78 -6.84 -1.83 -2.26
N PRO A 79 -6.09 -2.94 -2.41
CA PRO A 79 -5.87 -3.87 -1.30
C PRO A 79 -4.88 -3.25 -0.30
N LEU A 80 -5.34 -2.98 0.92
CA LEU A 80 -4.51 -2.57 2.05
C LEU A 80 -4.14 -3.79 2.87
N THR A 81 -2.85 -4.15 2.90
CA THR A 81 -2.32 -5.24 3.73
C THR A 81 -1.62 -4.68 4.98
N TYR A 82 -1.96 -5.19 6.16
CA TYR A 82 -1.31 -4.83 7.43
C TYR A 82 -1.22 -6.03 8.40
N CYS A 83 -0.40 -5.90 9.45
CA CYS A 83 -0.39 -6.85 10.57
C CYS A 83 -1.26 -6.31 11.70
N ASP A 84 -2.22 -7.12 12.19
CA ASP A 84 -3.02 -6.78 13.37
C ASP A 84 -2.25 -6.96 14.68
N TYR A 85 -2.91 -6.73 15.82
CA TYR A 85 -2.32 -6.86 17.15
C TYR A 85 -1.86 -8.28 17.49
N ASP A 86 -2.44 -9.28 16.84
CA ASP A 86 -2.11 -10.70 17.02
C ASP A 86 -1.04 -11.16 16.00
N ASN A 87 -0.45 -10.23 15.24
CA ASN A 87 0.49 -10.46 14.15
C ASN A 87 -0.08 -11.24 12.96
N ASN A 88 -1.40 -11.28 12.79
CA ASN A 88 -2.01 -11.86 11.62
C ASN A 88 -1.93 -10.87 10.45
N ARG A 89 -1.63 -11.40 9.25
CA ARG A 89 -1.69 -10.62 8.01
C ARG A 89 -3.16 -10.42 7.63
N VAL A 90 -3.62 -9.18 7.66
CA VAL A 90 -4.97 -8.78 7.26
C VAL A 90 -4.90 -8.05 5.93
N GLU A 91 -5.77 -8.41 5.00
CA GLU A 91 -5.97 -7.73 3.72
C GLU A 91 -7.38 -7.14 3.70
N LYS A 92 -7.49 -5.84 3.40
CA LYS A 92 -8.77 -5.14 3.23
C LYS A 92 -8.85 -4.56 1.83
N HIS A 93 -9.94 -4.83 1.14
CA HIS A 93 -10.28 -4.16 -0.11
C HIS A 93 -10.87 -2.79 0.23
N ILE A 94 -10.24 -1.74 -0.28
CA ILE A 94 -10.73 -0.38 -0.16
C ILE A 94 -11.32 -0.02 -1.52
N ASP A 95 -12.65 -0.06 -1.56
CA ASP A 95 -13.46 0.24 -2.72
C ASP A 95 -14.08 1.63 -2.47
N ASP A 96 -13.71 2.64 -3.25
CA ASP A 96 -14.38 3.96 -3.17
C ASP A 96 -15.76 3.88 -3.83
N PHE A 97 -16.71 3.16 -3.24
CA PHE A 97 -18.13 3.32 -3.54
C PHE A 97 -18.95 3.07 -2.26
N PHE A 98 -19.42 4.18 -1.68
CA PHE A 98 -20.36 4.26 -0.56
C PHE A 98 -19.83 3.82 0.80
N TYR A 99 -19.61 4.79 1.70
CA TYR A 99 -20.27 4.93 3.01
C TYR A 99 -19.65 6.13 3.74
N PHE A 100 -19.94 7.34 3.26
CA PHE A 100 -20.31 8.53 4.05
C PHE A 100 -21.06 9.51 3.13
#